data_AF-A0AAD9UYC9-F1
#
_entry.id   AF-A0AAD9UYC9-F1
#
_cell.length_a   1.000
_cell.length_b   1.000
_cell.length_c   1.000
_cell.angle_alpha   90.00
_cell.angle_beta   90.00
_cell.angle_gamma   90.00
#
_symmetry.space_group_name_H-M   'P 1'
#
loop_
_entity.id
_entity.type
_entity.pdbx_description
1 polymer ?
#
loop_
_entity_poly.entity_id
_entity_poly.type
_entity_poly.pdbx_seq_one_letter_code
_entity_poly.pdbx_strand_id
1 'polypeptide(L)'
;MRKNSEFAQVTTELFQRKGMKTDAQQASSMQDSATPGSKRVCFADLVGLKLEFVKTITPCSSEDNLTALADVVSAWKRTHYDINGNVSLGPRTKRLMPCFSPPSKSDGFMKRVFDQNVCLENIACENFVVTGIIRVTNLSYTKEVTVRCTLDDWDTYRDIWADFMSSCSNGKTDKFSFRISVPSDFELHRCMRFAIRYKVLNQEFWDNNNTKNYHVQCL
;
A
#
# COMPACT_ATOMS: atom_id res chain seq x y z
N MET A 1 -31.55 51.73 -26.14
CA MET A 1 -32.95 51.71 -25.63
C MET A 1 -33.04 50.52 -24.69
N ARG A 2 -33.04 50.72 -23.36
CA ARG A 2 -34.25 50.85 -22.50
C ARG A 2 -35.15 49.60 -22.63
N LYS A 3 -35.57 48.87 -21.59
CA LYS A 3 -35.44 48.94 -20.13
C LYS A 3 -36.28 47.78 -19.54
N ASN A 4 -36.08 47.49 -18.24
CA ASN A 4 -36.97 46.82 -17.26
C ASN A 4 -36.89 45.28 -17.16
N SER A 5 -36.38 44.65 -16.10
CA SER A 5 -36.48 44.82 -14.62
C SER A 5 -37.76 44.25 -14.01
N GLU A 6 -37.52 43.27 -13.13
CA GLU A 6 -38.12 43.10 -11.79
C GLU A 6 -39.63 43.25 -11.60
N PHE A 7 -40.27 42.15 -11.22
CA PHE A 7 -41.28 42.05 -10.14
C PHE A 7 -41.24 40.59 -9.65
N ALA A 8 -40.59 40.25 -8.53
CA ALA A 8 -40.92 40.55 -7.14
C ALA A 8 -42.28 39.98 -6.69
N GLN A 9 -42.17 38.90 -5.90
CA GLN A 9 -42.87 38.66 -4.63
C GLN A 9 -44.38 38.33 -4.62
N VAL A 10 -44.70 37.59 -3.54
CA VAL A 10 -45.99 37.42 -2.86
C VAL A 10 -46.73 36.10 -3.14
N THR A 11 -46.49 35.11 -2.27
CA THR A 11 -47.49 34.46 -1.36
C THR A 11 -46.76 33.31 -0.62
N THR A 12 -46.21 33.49 0.59
CA THR A 12 -46.86 33.57 1.93
C THR A 12 -47.37 32.20 2.39
N GLU A 13 -46.57 31.45 3.16
CA GLU A 13 -46.66 31.23 4.62
C GLU A 13 -47.76 30.26 5.10
N LEU A 14 -47.37 29.25 5.88
CA LEU A 14 -47.93 28.96 7.22
C LEU A 14 -47.00 27.95 7.94
N PHE A 15 -46.11 28.47 8.82
CA PHE A 15 -46.21 28.47 10.30
C PHE A 15 -45.88 27.10 10.93
N GLN A 16 -44.71 26.90 11.53
CA GLN A 16 -44.19 27.41 12.83
C GLN A 16 -44.30 26.37 13.96
N ARG A 17 -43.24 26.38 14.79
CA ARG A 17 -43.02 25.86 16.17
C ARG A 17 -41.99 24.73 16.17
N LYS A 18 -40.88 24.79 16.91
CA LYS A 18 -40.52 25.52 18.14
C LYS A 18 -38.99 25.64 18.22
N GLY A 19 -38.48 26.72 18.81
CA GLY A 19 -37.05 26.94 19.08
C GLY A 19 -36.63 26.64 20.52
N MET A 20 -35.44 27.22 20.87
CA MET A 20 -34.65 27.25 22.13
C MET A 20 -33.44 26.28 22.09
N LYS A 21 -32.17 26.73 22.01
CA LYS A 21 -31.29 27.43 22.99
C LYS A 21 -31.13 26.60 24.29
N THR A 22 -29.99 26.34 24.94
CA THR A 22 -28.59 26.83 24.92
C THR A 22 -27.73 25.90 25.83
N ASP A 23 -26.41 25.95 25.66
CA ASP A 23 -25.33 25.85 26.67
C ASP A 23 -25.00 24.58 27.50
N ALA A 24 -23.77 24.11 27.26
CA ALA A 24 -22.62 23.94 28.17
C ALA A 24 -22.69 23.19 29.52
N GLN A 25 -21.67 22.33 29.67
CA GLN A 25 -20.94 21.93 30.89
C GLN A 25 -21.67 21.17 32.01
N GLN A 26 -21.24 19.93 32.28
CA GLN A 26 -20.46 19.63 33.48
C GLN A 26 -19.94 18.19 33.52
N ALA A 27 -18.67 18.07 33.91
CA ALA A 27 -18.10 16.85 34.45
C ALA A 27 -18.77 16.50 35.78
N SER A 28 -19.13 15.23 35.98
CA SER A 28 -19.38 14.67 37.30
C SER A 28 -18.61 13.37 37.44
N SER A 29 -17.60 13.43 38.32
CA SER A 29 -17.05 12.31 39.04
C SER A 29 -18.12 11.58 39.87
N MET A 30 -17.73 10.40 40.38
CA MET A 30 -18.38 9.50 41.36
C MET A 30 -18.72 8.15 40.72
N GLN A 31 -18.35 7.00 41.26
CA GLN A 31 -17.68 6.66 42.52
C GLN A 31 -17.27 5.19 42.41
N ASP A 32 -16.10 4.85 42.94
CA ASP A 32 -15.72 3.47 43.28
C ASP A 32 -16.81 2.85 44.17
N SER A 33 -17.36 1.72 43.74
CA SER A 33 -18.03 0.78 44.64
C SER A 33 -17.34 -0.57 44.54
N ALA A 34 -16.25 -0.68 45.30
CA ALA A 34 -15.61 -1.94 45.60
C ALA A 34 -16.60 -2.84 46.37
N THR A 35 -17.08 -3.90 45.72
CA THR A 35 -17.69 -5.05 46.40
C THR A 35 -16.63 -6.16 46.53
N PRO A 36 -16.35 -6.66 47.74
CA PRO A 36 -15.37 -7.71 47.94
C PRO A 36 -16.00 -9.06 47.56
N GLY A 37 -15.61 -9.65 46.43
CA GLY A 37 -15.99 -11.04 46.15
C GLY A 37 -16.07 -11.55 44.70
N SER A 38 -15.48 -10.91 43.69
CA SER A 38 -15.44 -11.49 42.33
C SER A 38 -14.01 -11.68 41.83
N LYS A 39 -13.56 -12.95 41.79
CA LYS A 39 -12.31 -13.33 41.13
C LYS A 39 -12.51 -13.18 39.62
N ARG A 40 -11.74 -12.29 38.99
CA ARG A 40 -11.66 -12.17 37.53
C ARG A 40 -10.36 -12.77 37.05
N VAL A 41 -10.43 -13.62 36.03
CA VAL A 41 -9.26 -14.14 35.30
C VAL A 41 -9.15 -13.33 34.02
N CYS A 42 -8.05 -12.61 33.83
CA CYS A 42 -7.68 -12.08 32.52
C CYS A 42 -6.52 -12.90 31.96
N PHE A 43 -6.59 -13.23 30.67
CA PHE A 43 -5.45 -13.72 29.94
C PHE A 43 -4.67 -12.49 29.49
N ALA A 44 -3.71 -12.09 30.31
CA ALA A 44 -2.66 -11.19 29.87
C ALA A 44 -1.52 -12.02 29.28
N ASP A 45 -0.84 -11.46 28.29
CA ASP A 45 0.54 -11.85 28.02
C ASP A 45 1.40 -11.64 29.30
N LEU A 46 2.67 -12.05 29.27
CA LEU A 46 3.60 -11.89 30.40
C LEU A 46 3.75 -10.43 30.91
N VAL A 47 3.13 -9.44 30.26
CA VAL A 47 3.21 -8.00 30.60
C VAL A 47 1.87 -7.31 30.88
N GLY A 48 0.73 -8.03 30.94
CA GLY A 48 -0.52 -7.43 31.43
C GLY A 48 -1.41 -6.75 30.39
N LEU A 49 -1.12 -6.86 29.09
CA LEU A 49 -1.84 -6.09 28.06
C LEU A 49 -3.05 -6.86 27.51
N LYS A 50 -4.15 -6.14 27.28
CA LYS A 50 -5.40 -6.70 26.74
C LYS A 50 -5.23 -6.97 25.24
N LEU A 51 -5.20 -8.24 24.86
CA LEU A 51 -5.11 -8.67 23.47
C LEU A 51 -6.42 -8.37 22.73
N GLU A 52 -6.48 -7.26 22.00
CA GLU A 52 -7.48 -7.04 20.95
C GLU A 52 -6.77 -6.72 19.63
N PHE A 53 -6.85 -7.63 18.66
CA PHE A 53 -6.51 -7.35 17.28
C PHE A 53 -7.63 -7.83 16.37
N VAL A 54 -8.48 -6.90 15.97
CA VAL A 54 -9.51 -7.16 14.95
C VAL A 54 -8.87 -6.87 13.59
N LYS A 55 -8.53 -7.94 12.87
CA LYS A 55 -8.08 -7.85 11.47
C LYS A 55 -9.27 -8.09 10.56
N THR A 56 -9.82 -7.03 9.98
CA THR A 56 -10.84 -7.17 8.93
C THR A 56 -10.17 -7.68 7.66
N ILE A 57 -10.45 -8.93 7.29
CA ILE A 57 -9.99 -9.52 6.04
C ILE A 57 -11.03 -9.21 4.97
N THR A 58 -10.69 -8.34 4.03
CA THR A 58 -11.50 -8.13 2.83
C THR A 58 -11.38 -9.39 1.95
N PRO A 59 -12.48 -10.07 1.62
CA PRO A 59 -12.43 -11.21 0.72
C PRO A 59 -12.22 -10.71 -0.71
N CYS A 60 -10.96 -10.64 -1.15
CA CYS A 60 -10.66 -10.52 -2.58
C CYS A 60 -10.77 -11.92 -3.21
N SER A 61 -11.71 -12.06 -4.14
CA SER A 61 -11.93 -13.26 -4.95
C SER A 61 -10.77 -13.46 -5.94
N SER A 62 -9.81 -14.29 -5.57
CA SER A 62 -8.91 -14.97 -6.50
C SER A 62 -8.34 -16.21 -5.82
N GLU A 63 -8.33 -17.34 -6.53
CA GLU A 63 -7.90 -18.65 -6.02
C GLU A 63 -6.43 -18.70 -5.55
N ASP A 64 -5.67 -17.64 -5.81
CA ASP A 64 -4.27 -17.43 -5.38
C ASP A 64 -4.06 -17.44 -3.85
N ASN A 65 -5.12 -17.32 -3.04
CA ASN A 65 -5.01 -17.35 -1.58
C ASN A 65 -4.81 -18.77 -1.00
N LEU A 66 -5.14 -19.83 -1.73
CA LEU A 66 -5.04 -21.20 -1.20
C LEU A 66 -3.60 -21.71 -1.14
N THR A 67 -2.78 -21.37 -2.13
CA THR A 67 -1.35 -21.74 -2.16
C THR A 67 -0.56 -21.03 -1.05
N ALA A 68 -0.88 -19.75 -0.80
CA ALA A 68 -0.26 -18.97 0.27
C ALA A 68 -0.57 -19.55 1.66
N LEU A 69 -1.79 -20.06 1.89
CA LEU A 69 -2.16 -20.71 3.15
C LEU A 69 -1.49 -22.09 3.30
N ALA A 70 -1.36 -22.85 2.22
CA ALA A 70 -0.67 -24.14 2.24
C ALA A 70 0.81 -24.00 2.63
N ASP A 71 1.50 -22.98 2.11
CA ASP A 71 2.88 -22.68 2.46
C ASP A 71 3.02 -22.24 3.93
N VAL A 72 2.10 -21.42 4.42
CA VAL A 72 2.06 -20.98 5.83
C VAL A 72 1.80 -22.16 6.77
N VAL A 73 0.85 -23.04 6.45
CA VAL A 73 0.56 -24.26 7.23
C VAL A 73 1.75 -25.23 7.20
N SER A 74 2.42 -25.36 6.05
CA SER A 74 3.61 -26.20 5.90
C SER A 74 4.83 -25.62 6.61
N ALA A 75 4.92 -24.30 6.75
CA ALA A 75 5.92 -23.62 7.56
C ALA A 75 5.66 -23.80 9.06
N TRP A 76 4.41 -23.68 9.51
CA TRP A 76 4.00 -23.92 10.90
C TRP A 76 4.25 -25.37 11.35
N LYS A 77 4.03 -26.36 10.47
CA LYS A 77 4.31 -27.77 10.79
C LYS A 77 5.80 -28.06 11.00
N ARG A 78 6.70 -27.22 10.47
CA ARG A 78 8.16 -27.35 10.60
C ARG A 78 8.74 -26.71 11.87
N THR A 79 7.93 -25.99 12.66
CA THR A 79 8.38 -25.27 13.87
C THR A 79 8.08 -26.00 15.18
N HIS A 80 7.76 -27.30 15.15
CA HIS A 80 7.66 -28.08 16.38
C HIS A 80 9.05 -28.53 16.85
N TYR A 81 9.38 -28.15 18.08
CA TYR A 81 10.56 -28.55 18.83
C TYR A 81 10.83 -30.06 18.72
N ASP A 82 12.05 -30.44 18.32
CA ASP A 82 12.55 -31.79 18.58
C ASP A 82 12.76 -31.95 20.11
N ILE A 83 12.47 -33.16 20.63
CA ILE A 83 12.53 -33.53 22.06
C ILE A 83 13.90 -33.20 22.70
N ASN A 84 14.93 -33.01 21.90
CA ASN A 84 16.31 -32.78 22.34
C ASN A 84 16.70 -31.30 22.45
N GLY A 85 15.78 -30.34 22.29
CA GLY A 85 16.06 -28.91 22.48
C GLY A 85 17.06 -28.32 21.46
N ASN A 86 17.32 -29.01 20.36
CA ASN A 86 18.07 -28.47 19.25
C ASN A 86 17.21 -27.45 18.49
N VAL A 87 17.68 -26.20 18.39
CA VAL A 87 17.13 -25.22 17.47
C VAL A 87 17.53 -25.65 16.05
N SER A 88 16.67 -26.43 15.39
CA SER A 88 16.76 -26.56 13.94
C SER A 88 16.54 -25.18 13.35
N LEU A 89 17.62 -24.52 12.91
CA LEU A 89 17.54 -23.36 12.03
C LEU A 89 16.62 -23.78 10.88
N GLY A 90 15.41 -23.23 10.86
CA GLY A 90 14.41 -23.58 9.85
C GLY A 90 15.01 -23.44 8.45
N PRO A 91 14.48 -24.15 7.44
CA PRO A 91 15.01 -24.08 6.08
C PRO A 91 15.15 -22.63 5.67
N ARG A 92 16.32 -22.21 5.16
CA ARG A 92 16.54 -20.85 4.64
C ARG A 92 15.41 -20.55 3.65
N THR A 93 14.47 -19.72 4.07
CA THR A 93 13.33 -19.35 3.22
C THR A 93 13.85 -18.33 2.21
N LYS A 94 13.76 -18.68 0.93
CA LYS A 94 14.10 -17.78 -0.18
C LYS A 94 13.40 -16.44 0.01
N ARG A 95 14.09 -15.33 -0.24
CA ARG A 95 13.50 -13.99 -0.18
C ARG A 95 13.97 -13.12 -1.33
N LEU A 96 13.07 -12.25 -1.80
CA LEU A 96 13.41 -11.22 -2.77
C LEU A 96 14.01 -9.98 -2.10
N MET A 97 15.11 -9.48 -2.65
CA MET A 97 15.84 -8.32 -2.16
C MET A 97 16.18 -7.35 -3.30
N PRO A 98 15.82 -6.05 -3.19
CA PRO A 98 16.25 -5.04 -4.15
C PRO A 98 17.77 -4.84 -4.11
N CYS A 99 18.42 -4.81 -5.27
CA CYS A 99 19.87 -4.58 -5.39
C CYS A 99 20.21 -3.10 -5.62
N PHE A 100 19.38 -2.18 -5.12
CA PHE A 100 19.54 -0.73 -5.30
C PHE A 100 18.95 0.03 -4.11
N SER A 101 19.43 1.25 -3.87
CA SER A 101 18.79 2.17 -2.93
C SER A 101 17.54 2.79 -3.55
N PRO A 102 16.40 2.85 -2.82
CA PRO A 102 15.20 3.51 -3.33
C PRO A 102 15.49 4.94 -3.81
N PRO A 103 15.07 5.36 -5.02
CA PRO A 103 15.43 6.67 -5.55
C PRO A 103 14.93 7.84 -4.70
N SER A 104 13.84 7.67 -3.94
CA SER A 104 13.35 8.67 -2.97
C SER A 104 14.37 9.06 -1.89
N LYS A 105 15.37 8.22 -1.61
CA LYS A 105 16.45 8.52 -0.65
C LYS A 105 17.61 9.31 -1.25
N SER A 106 17.63 9.50 -2.56
CA SER A 106 18.68 10.26 -3.24
C SER A 106 18.37 11.76 -3.24
N ASP A 107 19.41 12.56 -3.06
CA ASP A 107 19.33 14.00 -3.28
C ASP A 107 19.00 14.27 -4.76
N GLY A 108 17.95 15.06 -5.00
CA GLY A 108 17.50 15.35 -6.36
C GLY A 108 16.48 14.35 -6.95
N PHE A 109 15.89 13.47 -6.15
CA PHE A 109 14.78 12.60 -6.59
C PHE A 109 13.71 13.35 -7.40
N MET A 110 13.20 14.47 -6.87
CA MET A 110 12.18 15.27 -7.57
C MET A 110 12.70 15.90 -8.85
N LYS A 111 13.99 16.28 -8.91
CA LYS A 111 14.60 16.76 -10.14
C LYS A 111 14.56 15.67 -11.21
N ARG A 112 14.98 14.45 -10.86
CA ARG A 112 14.92 13.28 -11.75
C ARG A 112 13.49 12.99 -12.22
N VAL A 113 12.50 13.07 -11.33
CA VAL A 113 11.07 12.91 -11.69
C VAL A 113 10.66 13.91 -12.77
N PHE A 114 11.03 15.19 -12.63
CA PHE A 114 10.67 16.21 -13.62
C PHE A 114 11.48 16.08 -14.91
N ASP A 115 12.75 15.70 -14.84
CA ASP A 115 13.61 15.52 -16.02
C ASP A 115 13.16 14.32 -16.87
N GLN A 116 12.76 13.21 -16.23
CA GLN A 116 12.40 11.95 -16.88
C GLN A 116 10.88 11.73 -17.02
N ASN A 117 10.06 12.58 -16.42
CA ASN A 117 8.60 12.48 -16.26
C ASN A 117 8.08 11.26 -15.49
N VAL A 118 8.92 10.27 -15.20
CA VAL A 118 8.59 9.07 -14.44
C VAL A 118 9.82 8.63 -13.64
N CYS A 119 9.61 8.22 -12.39
CA CYS A 119 10.67 7.66 -11.55
C CYS A 119 10.09 6.71 -10.51
N LEU A 120 10.76 5.59 -10.22
CA LEU A 120 10.44 4.78 -9.05
C LEU A 120 10.68 5.58 -7.76
N GLU A 121 9.68 5.71 -6.90
CA GLU A 121 9.79 6.37 -5.60
C GLU A 121 10.29 5.41 -4.53
N ASN A 122 9.59 4.27 -4.37
CA ASN A 122 9.92 3.29 -3.34
C ASN A 122 9.63 1.87 -3.83
N ILE A 123 10.27 0.89 -3.19
CA ILE A 123 10.08 -0.54 -3.45
C ILE A 123 10.05 -1.29 -2.12
N ALA A 124 9.18 -2.29 -2.04
CA ALA A 124 9.15 -3.26 -0.97
C ALA A 124 9.11 -4.68 -1.55
N CYS A 125 9.76 -5.61 -0.86
CA CYS A 125 9.77 -7.01 -1.21
C CYS A 125 9.33 -7.81 0.02
N GLU A 126 8.19 -8.49 -0.11
CA GLU A 126 7.62 -9.33 0.93
C GLU A 126 7.36 -10.71 0.32
N ASN A 127 8.03 -11.73 0.85
CA ASN A 127 8.05 -13.08 0.28
C ASN A 127 8.47 -13.04 -1.21
N PHE A 128 7.58 -13.51 -2.10
CA PHE A 128 7.74 -13.50 -3.56
C PHE A 128 6.91 -12.41 -4.25
N VAL A 129 6.52 -11.37 -3.50
CA VAL A 129 5.75 -10.24 -4.02
C VAL A 129 6.60 -8.98 -3.94
N VAL A 130 6.74 -8.30 -5.08
CA VAL A 130 7.38 -7.00 -5.19
C VAL A 130 6.31 -5.94 -5.37
N THR A 131 6.27 -4.97 -4.47
CA THR A 131 5.41 -3.80 -4.58
C THR A 131 6.26 -2.55 -4.72
N GLY A 132 5.75 -1.55 -5.42
CA GLY A 132 6.46 -0.30 -5.54
C GLY A 132 5.54 0.88 -5.78
N ILE A 133 6.06 2.05 -5.43
CA ILE A 133 5.44 3.34 -5.66
C ILE A 133 6.20 4.03 -6.77
N ILE A 134 5.48 4.50 -7.78
CA ILE A 134 5.99 5.23 -8.94
C ILE A 134 5.51 6.66 -8.82
N ARG A 135 6.37 7.61 -9.14
CA ARG A 135 6.01 9.02 -9.28
C ARG A 135 6.07 9.43 -10.74
N VAL A 136 5.03 10.09 -11.22
CA VAL A 136 4.95 10.64 -12.58
C VAL A 136 4.65 12.12 -12.56
N THR A 137 5.16 12.87 -13.55
CA THR A 137 4.76 14.27 -13.76
C THR A 137 3.33 14.34 -14.27
N ASN A 138 2.52 15.22 -13.68
CA ASN A 138 1.13 15.36 -14.04
C ASN A 138 0.94 16.20 -15.33
N LEU A 139 1.05 15.55 -16.50
CA LEU A 139 0.94 16.20 -17.82
C LEU A 139 -0.49 16.22 -18.40
N SER A 140 -1.34 15.24 -18.05
CA SER A 140 -2.73 15.11 -18.51
C SER A 140 -3.51 14.17 -17.59
N TYR A 141 -4.84 14.26 -17.52
CA TYR A 141 -5.65 13.36 -16.70
C TYR A 141 -5.52 11.88 -17.11
N THR A 142 -5.53 11.59 -18.42
CA THR A 142 -5.41 10.22 -18.94
C THR A 142 -3.94 9.80 -18.95
N LYS A 143 -3.59 8.84 -18.10
CA LYS A 143 -2.23 8.32 -17.94
C LYS A 143 -2.23 6.79 -18.03
N GLU A 144 -1.29 6.26 -18.79
CA GLU A 144 -1.00 4.84 -18.83
C GLU A 144 0.35 4.59 -18.16
N VAL A 145 0.35 3.96 -16.99
CA VAL A 145 1.59 3.60 -16.27
C VAL A 145 1.67 2.09 -16.20
N THR A 146 2.73 1.52 -16.75
CA THR A 146 2.98 0.08 -16.76
C THR A 146 4.39 -0.24 -16.33
N VAL A 147 4.58 -1.31 -15.57
CA VAL A 147 5.89 -1.87 -15.23
C VAL A 147 6.16 -3.06 -16.13
N ARG A 148 7.22 -2.97 -16.92
CA ARG A 148 7.70 -4.09 -17.73
C ARG A 148 8.72 -4.88 -16.91
N CYS A 149 8.48 -6.16 -16.67
CA CYS A 149 9.40 -7.02 -15.94
C CYS A 149 9.81 -8.25 -16.75
N THR A 150 11.01 -8.77 -16.47
CA THR A 150 11.60 -9.98 -17.05
C THR A 150 12.26 -10.81 -15.96
N LEU A 151 12.30 -12.13 -16.15
CA LEU A 151 12.94 -13.11 -15.28
C LEU A 151 14.13 -13.82 -15.98
N ASP A 152 14.38 -13.48 -17.24
CA ASP A 152 15.25 -14.19 -18.19
C ASP A 152 16.03 -13.22 -19.08
N ASP A 153 16.63 -12.19 -18.46
CA ASP A 153 17.53 -11.25 -19.15
C ASP A 153 16.94 -10.54 -20.39
N TRP A 154 15.61 -10.31 -20.40
CA TRP A 154 14.82 -9.68 -21.47
C TRP A 154 14.50 -10.56 -22.69
N ASP A 155 14.75 -11.87 -22.62
CA ASP A 155 14.27 -12.81 -23.65
C ASP A 155 12.73 -12.83 -23.68
N THR A 156 12.09 -12.80 -22.51
CA THR A 156 10.65 -12.58 -22.37
C THR A 156 10.36 -11.45 -21.38
N TYR A 157 9.19 -10.84 -21.55
CA TYR A 157 8.73 -9.79 -20.64
C TYR A 157 7.22 -9.83 -20.41
N ARG A 158 6.80 -9.27 -19.27
CA ARG A 158 5.40 -9.04 -18.92
C ARG A 158 5.20 -7.58 -18.58
N ASP A 159 4.13 -6.99 -19.10
CA ASP A 159 3.70 -5.64 -18.75
C ASP A 159 2.60 -5.71 -17.68
N ILE A 160 2.81 -4.99 -16.58
CA ILE A 160 1.93 -4.97 -15.41
C ILE A 160 1.39 -3.55 -15.27
N TRP A 161 0.07 -3.40 -15.20
CA TRP A 161 -0.54 -2.10 -14.97
C TRP A 161 -0.28 -1.59 -13.55
N ALA A 162 -0.01 -0.30 -13.43
CA ALA A 162 0.07 0.38 -12.15
C ALA A 162 -1.23 1.14 -11.88
N ASP A 163 -1.68 1.09 -10.64
CA ASP A 163 -2.91 1.73 -10.19
C ASP A 163 -2.63 3.14 -9.67
N PHE A 164 -3.48 4.09 -10.03
CA PHE A 164 -3.42 5.44 -9.48
C PHE A 164 -3.70 5.41 -7.97
N MET A 165 -2.86 6.10 -7.19
CA MET A 165 -3.05 6.23 -5.74
C MET A 165 -3.53 7.62 -5.33
N SER A 166 -2.78 8.65 -5.71
CA SER A 166 -3.00 10.01 -5.23
C SER A 166 -2.20 11.03 -6.02
N SER A 167 -2.75 12.23 -6.18
CA SER A 167 -2.00 13.41 -6.59
C SER A 167 -1.27 14.04 -5.41
N CYS A 168 -0.07 14.57 -5.63
CA CYS A 168 0.62 15.34 -4.60
C CYS A 168 -0.04 16.70 -4.37
N SER A 169 0.15 17.26 -3.18
CA SER A 169 -0.51 18.52 -2.74
C SER A 169 -0.26 19.71 -3.67
N ASN A 170 0.88 19.73 -4.37
CA ASN A 170 1.21 20.78 -5.33
C ASN A 170 0.60 20.57 -6.73
N GLY A 171 -0.11 19.46 -6.96
CA GLY A 171 -0.71 19.09 -8.24
C GLY A 171 0.28 18.74 -9.36
N LYS A 172 1.59 18.80 -9.11
CA LYS A 172 2.63 18.65 -10.14
C LYS A 172 2.96 17.19 -10.47
N THR A 173 2.73 16.28 -9.54
CA THR A 173 3.08 14.87 -9.70
C THR A 173 2.02 13.97 -9.11
N ASP A 174 1.85 12.80 -9.70
CA ASP A 174 0.94 11.75 -9.24
C ASP A 174 1.72 10.52 -8.78
N LYS A 175 1.13 9.76 -7.86
CA LYS A 175 1.63 8.49 -7.37
C LYS A 175 0.83 7.33 -7.95
N PHE A 176 1.54 6.31 -8.39
CA PHE A 176 0.98 5.05 -8.85
C PHE A 176 1.61 3.89 -8.04
N SER A 177 0.86 2.83 -7.81
CA SER A 177 1.35 1.60 -7.19
C SER A 177 1.31 0.44 -8.17
N PHE A 178 2.28 -0.45 -8.07
CA PHE A 178 2.25 -1.71 -8.80
C PHE A 178 2.55 -2.88 -7.86
N ARG A 179 2.17 -4.08 -8.31
CA ARG A 179 2.43 -5.35 -7.63
C ARG A 179 2.85 -6.41 -8.64
N ILE A 180 3.99 -7.04 -8.39
CA ILE A 180 4.53 -8.14 -9.20
C ILE A 180 4.60 -9.38 -8.33
N SER A 181 3.90 -10.44 -8.72
CA SER A 181 4.08 -11.76 -8.14
C SER A 181 5.16 -12.50 -8.93
N VAL A 182 6.19 -12.95 -8.22
CA VAL A 182 7.26 -13.81 -8.75
C VAL A 182 6.90 -15.26 -8.41
N PRO A 183 7.09 -16.21 -9.35
CA PRO A 183 6.87 -17.62 -9.06
C PRO A 183 7.68 -18.13 -7.86
N SER A 184 7.13 -19.05 -7.05
CA SER A 184 7.78 -19.58 -5.85
C SER A 184 8.96 -20.51 -6.15
N ASP A 185 8.98 -21.09 -7.35
CA ASP A 185 10.07 -21.89 -7.91
C ASP A 185 11.24 -21.03 -8.42
N PHE A 186 11.14 -19.70 -8.36
CA PHE A 186 12.21 -18.79 -8.77
C PHE A 186 13.54 -19.16 -8.09
N GLU A 187 14.56 -19.35 -8.90
CA GLU A 187 15.84 -19.94 -8.48
C GLU A 187 16.64 -19.00 -7.56
N LEU A 188 17.37 -19.60 -6.62
CA LEU A 188 18.31 -18.87 -5.78
C LEU A 188 19.35 -18.15 -6.65
N HIS A 189 19.73 -16.95 -6.24
CA HIS A 189 20.68 -16.07 -6.93
C HIS A 189 20.25 -15.53 -8.30
N ARG A 190 19.05 -15.88 -8.80
CA ARG A 190 18.49 -15.24 -10.00
C ARG A 190 17.95 -13.83 -9.70
N CYS A 191 17.89 -13.02 -10.76
CA CYS A 191 17.48 -11.62 -10.70
C CYS A 191 16.28 -11.36 -11.60
N MET A 192 15.19 -10.86 -11.01
CA MET A 192 14.14 -10.19 -11.76
C MET A 192 14.60 -8.78 -12.12
N ARG A 193 14.33 -8.36 -13.35
CA ARG A 193 14.58 -6.98 -13.80
C ARG A 193 13.28 -6.32 -14.20
N PHE A 194 13.18 -5.02 -13.97
CA PHE A 194 12.05 -4.25 -14.48
C PHE A 194 12.42 -2.82 -14.85
N ALA A 195 11.58 -2.22 -15.69
CA ALA A 195 11.59 -0.82 -16.06
C ALA A 195 10.15 -0.28 -16.05
N ILE A 196 9.99 1.02 -15.82
CA ILE A 196 8.67 1.65 -15.74
C ILE A 196 8.44 2.45 -17.02
N ARG A 197 7.24 2.30 -17.59
CA ARG A 197 6.77 3.03 -18.74
C ARG A 197 5.63 3.94 -18.34
N TYR A 198 5.71 5.19 -18.73
CA TYR A 198 4.66 6.19 -18.57
C TYR A 198 4.30 6.73 -19.94
N LYS A 199 3.08 6.43 -20.39
CA LYS A 199 2.52 6.94 -21.63
C LYS A 199 1.39 7.91 -21.31
N VAL A 200 1.47 9.09 -21.92
CA VAL A 200 0.53 10.18 -21.71
C VAL A 200 0.44 11.00 -22.99
N LEU A 201 -0.79 11.29 -23.42
CA LEU A 201 -1.05 11.86 -24.74
C LEU A 201 -0.38 10.98 -25.81
N ASN A 202 0.45 11.56 -26.68
CA ASN A 202 1.21 10.85 -27.72
C ASN A 202 2.70 10.70 -27.37
N GLN A 203 3.06 10.76 -26.09
CA GLN A 203 4.44 10.64 -25.62
C GLN A 203 4.60 9.45 -24.69
N GLU A 204 5.78 8.82 -24.75
CA GLU A 204 6.15 7.69 -23.91
C GLU A 204 7.49 7.99 -23.23
N PHE A 205 7.53 7.80 -21.91
CA PHE A 205 8.69 8.00 -21.06
C PHE A 205 9.04 6.70 -20.37
N TRP A 206 10.35 6.47 -20.22
CA TRP A 206 10.87 5.26 -19.60
C TRP A 206 11.79 5.59 -18.45
N ASP A 207 11.54 4.96 -17.30
CA ASP A 207 12.48 4.88 -16.21
C ASP A 207 13.11 3.48 -16.17
N ASN A 208 14.30 3.39 -16.74
CA ASN A 208 15.15 2.21 -16.75
C ASN A 208 16.34 2.36 -15.81
N ASN A 209 16.22 3.19 -14.75
CA ASN A 209 17.29 3.41 -13.79
C ASN A 209 18.63 3.84 -14.41
N ASN A 210 18.59 4.81 -15.35
CA ASN A 210 19.76 5.27 -16.11
C ASN A 210 20.53 4.09 -16.75
N THR A 211 19.82 3.32 -17.59
CA THR A 211 20.30 2.13 -18.33
C THR A 211 20.68 0.90 -17.50
N LYS A 212 20.64 0.98 -16.16
CA LYS A 212 20.95 -0.17 -15.29
C LYS A 212 19.76 -1.11 -15.11
N ASN A 213 18.53 -0.62 -15.30
CA ASN A 213 17.27 -1.24 -14.86
C ASN A 213 17.19 -1.41 -13.33
N TYR A 214 16.01 -1.74 -12.85
CA TYR A 214 15.80 -2.10 -11.44
C TYR A 214 15.97 -3.60 -11.27
N HIS A 215 16.83 -4.00 -10.33
CA HIS A 215 17.16 -5.40 -10.06
C HIS A 215 16.61 -5.84 -8.69
N VAL A 216 15.99 -7.02 -8.67
CA VAL A 216 15.56 -7.70 -7.44
C VAL A 216 16.09 -9.13 -7.48
N GLN A 217 16.94 -9.49 -6.53
CA GLN A 217 17.58 -10.80 -6.45
C GLN A 217 16.88 -11.72 -5.46
N CYS A 218 16.82 -13.01 -5.78
CA CYS A 218 16.42 -14.07 -4.84
C CYS A 218 17.62 -14.53 -4.01
N LEU A 219 17.53 -14.44 -2.69
CA LEU A 219 18.54 -14.86 -1.71
C LEU A 219 18.04 -15.99 -0.82
#